data_AF-A0A3D3JVP5-F1
#
_entry.id   AF-A0A3D3JVP5-F1
#
_cell.length_a   1.000
_cell.length_b   1.000
_cell.length_c   1.000
_cell.angle_alpha   90.00
_cell.angle_beta   90.00
_cell.angle_gamma   90.00
#
_symmetry.space_group_name_H-M   'P 1'
#
loop_
_entity.id
_entity.type
_entity.pdbx_description
1 polymer ?
#
loop_
_entity_poly.entity_id
_entity_poly.type
_entity_poly.pdbx_seq_one_letter_code
_entity_poly.pdbx_strand_id
1 'polypeptide(L)'
;MSQPKLSELINHLMFDYTDCTGEELAVLSQPLPNKILRWLATHHPDNRTRKIFLRQTGVAIGNGSVVNANFVVSDDYQPLLHLGDRVAVSPNVTVICVSAPNNSILAQYPYVREHLVKSAPVVIDDDAILNCTPTKLLEAFPDFMSFLFLNFVLRTRTNADNHRFCNC
;
A
#
# COMPACT_ATOMS: atom_id res chain seq x y z
N MET A 1 -25.84 -22.00 -15.30
CA MET A 1 -25.28 -20.68 -15.67
C MET A 1 -23.77 -20.84 -15.77
N SER A 2 -23.13 -20.47 -16.88
CA SER A 2 -21.66 -20.51 -16.96
C SER A 2 -21.08 -19.46 -16.02
N GLN A 3 -19.95 -19.76 -15.39
CA GLN A 3 -19.21 -18.75 -14.63
C GLN A 3 -18.87 -17.56 -15.55
N PRO A 4 -19.05 -16.31 -15.07
CA PRO A 4 -18.72 -15.13 -15.87
C PRO A 4 -17.24 -15.15 -16.24
N LYS A 5 -16.91 -14.61 -17.41
CA LYS A 5 -15.51 -14.52 -17.83
C LYS A 5 -14.77 -13.54 -16.92
N LEU A 6 -13.48 -13.78 -16.71
CA LEU A 6 -12.64 -12.90 -15.89
C LEU A 6 -12.71 -11.43 -16.36
N SER A 7 -12.77 -11.20 -17.66
CA SER A 7 -12.89 -9.87 -18.25
C SER A 7 -14.22 -9.18 -17.93
N GLU A 8 -15.32 -9.94 -17.90
CA GLU A 8 -16.64 -9.40 -17.56
C GLU A 8 -16.65 -8.97 -16.10
N LEU A 9 -16.07 -9.80 -15.23
CA LEU A 9 -15.92 -9.50 -13.81
C LEU A 9 -15.04 -8.26 -13.56
N ILE A 10 -13.90 -8.15 -14.24
CA ILE A 10 -13.01 -6.99 -14.13
C ILE A 10 -13.72 -5.71 -14.56
N ASN A 11 -14.44 -5.74 -15.68
CA ASN A 11 -15.18 -4.57 -16.16
C ASN A 11 -16.26 -4.16 -15.17
N HIS A 12 -17.00 -5.12 -14.65
CA HIS A 12 -18.04 -4.87 -13.65
C HIS A 12 -17.46 -4.24 -12.38
N LEU A 13 -16.37 -4.82 -11.84
CA LEU A 13 -15.69 -4.30 -10.66
C LEU A 13 -15.02 -2.93 -10.86
N MET A 14 -14.68 -2.55 -12.10
CA MET A 14 -14.00 -1.27 -12.39
C MET A 14 -15.00 -0.16 -12.74
N PHE A 15 -16.06 -0.48 -13.46
CA PHE A 15 -16.93 0.52 -14.11
C PHE A 15 -18.37 0.51 -13.58
N ASP A 16 -18.87 -0.62 -13.09
CA ASP A 16 -20.26 -0.79 -12.64
C ASP A 16 -20.36 -0.99 -11.12
N TYR A 17 -19.33 -0.59 -10.37
CA TYR A 17 -19.19 -0.83 -8.92
C TYR A 17 -20.12 0.03 -8.05
N THR A 18 -20.75 1.08 -8.61
CA THR A 18 -21.52 2.07 -7.85
C THR A 18 -22.73 1.47 -7.15
N ASP A 19 -23.31 0.44 -7.76
CA ASP A 19 -24.51 -0.24 -7.25
C ASP A 19 -24.15 -1.39 -6.30
N CYS A 20 -22.87 -1.73 -6.17
CA CYS A 20 -22.41 -2.81 -5.30
C CYS A 20 -22.15 -2.31 -3.87
N THR A 21 -22.59 -3.12 -2.91
CA THR A 21 -22.17 -3.05 -1.52
C THR A 21 -20.71 -3.50 -1.35
N GLY A 22 -20.10 -3.18 -0.21
CA GLY A 22 -18.73 -3.62 0.08
C GLY A 22 -18.59 -5.15 0.16
N GLU A 23 -19.64 -5.84 0.61
CA GLU A 23 -19.68 -7.31 0.69
C GLU A 23 -19.78 -7.94 -0.71
N GLU A 24 -20.64 -7.40 -1.58
CA GLU A 24 -20.75 -7.87 -2.97
C GLU A 24 -19.44 -7.67 -3.73
N LEU A 25 -18.79 -6.51 -3.59
CA LEU A 25 -17.47 -6.26 -4.17
C LEU A 25 -16.44 -7.28 -3.70
N ALA A 26 -16.43 -7.62 -2.42
CA ALA A 26 -15.51 -8.60 -1.86
C ALA A 26 -15.79 -10.01 -2.40
N VAL A 27 -17.06 -10.42 -2.54
CA VAL A 27 -17.42 -11.73 -3.08
C VAL A 27 -17.07 -11.82 -4.56
N LEU A 28 -17.43 -10.80 -5.34
CA LEU A 28 -17.17 -10.74 -6.78
C LEU A 28 -15.66 -10.77 -7.07
N SER A 29 -14.83 -10.17 -6.23
CA SER A 29 -13.39 -10.09 -6.46
C SER A 29 -12.60 -11.34 -6.01
N GLN A 30 -13.18 -12.25 -5.21
CA GLN A 30 -12.52 -13.50 -4.74
C GLN A 30 -11.81 -14.34 -5.81
N PRO A 31 -12.39 -14.60 -7.00
CA PRO A 31 -11.75 -15.44 -8.01
C PRO A 31 -10.58 -14.74 -8.74
N LEU A 32 -10.37 -13.43 -8.51
CA LEU A 32 -9.32 -12.70 -9.18
C LEU A 32 -7.94 -13.00 -8.57
N PRO A 33 -6.88 -13.16 -9.38
CA PRO A 33 -5.52 -13.27 -8.87
C PRO A 33 -5.10 -12.01 -8.09
N ASN A 34 -4.31 -12.17 -7.03
CA ASN A 34 -3.83 -11.05 -6.20
C ASN A 34 -3.20 -9.90 -7.01
N LYS A 35 -2.47 -10.22 -8.08
CA LYS A 35 -1.87 -9.21 -8.97
C LYS A 35 -2.92 -8.32 -9.64
N ILE A 36 -4.03 -8.90 -10.08
CA ILE A 36 -5.15 -8.15 -10.67
C ILE A 36 -5.85 -7.33 -9.59
N LEU A 37 -6.09 -7.91 -8.40
CA LEU A 37 -6.68 -7.19 -7.28
C LEU A 37 -5.85 -5.98 -6.85
N ARG A 38 -4.52 -6.11 -6.75
CA ARG A 38 -3.62 -4.99 -6.46
C ARG A 38 -3.68 -3.93 -7.56
N TRP A 39 -3.67 -4.35 -8.83
CA TRP A 39 -3.80 -3.41 -9.95
C TRP A 39 -5.13 -2.64 -9.89
N LEU A 40 -6.25 -3.32 -9.65
CA LEU A 40 -7.55 -2.68 -9.45
C LEU A 40 -7.48 -1.73 -8.25
N ALA A 41 -6.96 -2.17 -7.11
CA ALA A 41 -6.85 -1.33 -5.92
C ALA A 41 -5.99 -0.07 -6.13
N THR A 42 -4.97 -0.13 -6.98
CA THR A 42 -4.13 1.03 -7.30
C THR A 42 -4.89 2.05 -8.15
N HIS A 43 -5.72 1.61 -9.10
CA HIS A 43 -6.31 2.49 -10.12
C HIS A 43 -7.81 2.78 -9.93
N HIS A 44 -8.48 2.09 -9.02
CA HIS A 44 -9.93 2.20 -8.86
C HIS A 44 -10.33 3.58 -8.32
N PRO A 45 -11.39 4.23 -8.84
CA PRO A 45 -11.82 5.56 -8.39
C PRO A 45 -12.30 5.59 -6.93
N ASP A 46 -13.13 4.62 -6.52
CA ASP A 46 -13.69 4.55 -5.16
C ASP A 46 -12.67 4.11 -4.10
N ASN A 47 -12.54 4.88 -3.01
CA ASN A 47 -11.70 4.55 -1.85
C ASN A 47 -12.16 3.26 -1.14
N ARG A 48 -13.48 3.03 -1.06
CA ARG A 48 -14.02 1.84 -0.39
C ARG A 48 -13.59 0.58 -1.14
N THR A 49 -13.78 0.52 -2.46
CA THR A 49 -13.31 -0.60 -3.28
C THR A 49 -11.81 -0.84 -3.15
N ARG A 50 -10.99 0.22 -3.18
CA ARG A 50 -9.53 0.10 -3.02
C ARG A 50 -9.14 -0.57 -1.71
N LYS A 51 -9.75 -0.15 -0.59
CA LYS A 51 -9.50 -0.75 0.72
C LYS A 51 -9.91 -2.22 0.77
N ILE A 52 -11.01 -2.61 0.15
CA ILE A 52 -11.46 -4.01 0.09
C ILE A 52 -10.41 -4.87 -0.63
N PHE A 53 -9.98 -4.46 -1.82
CA PHE A 53 -9.02 -5.21 -2.61
C PHE A 53 -7.63 -5.28 -1.97
N LEU A 54 -7.19 -4.20 -1.30
CA LEU A 54 -5.95 -4.21 -0.51
C LEU A 54 -6.03 -5.18 0.68
N ARG A 55 -7.15 -5.20 1.40
CA ARG A 55 -7.37 -6.14 2.52
C ARG A 55 -7.38 -7.59 2.06
N GLN A 56 -8.05 -7.89 0.95
CA GLN A 56 -8.06 -9.23 0.36
C GLN A 56 -6.68 -9.73 -0.05
N THR A 57 -5.75 -8.82 -0.30
CA THR A 57 -4.39 -9.12 -0.72
C THR A 57 -3.35 -8.96 0.41
N GLY A 58 -3.81 -8.91 1.66
CA GLY A 58 -2.98 -9.02 2.86
C GLY A 58 -2.73 -7.70 3.61
N VAL A 59 -3.12 -6.55 3.10
CA VAL A 59 -2.89 -5.27 3.81
C VAL A 59 -3.88 -5.12 4.97
N ALA A 60 -3.36 -4.94 6.18
CA ALA A 60 -4.20 -4.52 7.29
C ALA A 60 -4.47 -3.01 7.19
N ILE A 61 -5.74 -2.62 7.16
CA ILE A 61 -6.16 -1.21 7.08
C ILE A 61 -7.20 -0.96 8.16
N GLY A 62 -6.90 -0.05 9.07
CA GLY A 62 -7.79 0.38 10.14
C GLY A 62 -9.04 1.11 9.66
N ASN A 63 -9.91 1.40 10.62
CA ASN A 63 -11.19 2.08 10.44
C ASN A 63 -10.98 3.58 10.18
N GLY A 64 -11.85 4.19 9.37
CA GLY A 64 -11.75 5.61 9.04
C GLY A 64 -10.57 5.99 8.12
N SER A 65 -9.67 5.06 7.82
CA SER A 65 -8.51 5.34 6.96
C SER A 65 -8.95 5.57 5.50
N VAL A 66 -8.25 6.49 4.84
CA VAL A 66 -8.46 6.85 3.44
C VAL A 66 -7.19 6.51 2.67
N VAL A 67 -7.34 5.69 1.65
CA VAL A 67 -6.27 5.40 0.70
C VAL A 67 -6.59 6.19 -0.56
N ASN A 68 -5.66 6.99 -1.08
CA ASN A 68 -5.83 7.71 -2.36
C ASN A 68 -5.25 6.93 -3.55
N ALA A 69 -5.56 7.40 -4.76
CA ALA A 69 -5.28 6.67 -5.99
C ALA A 69 -3.77 6.51 -6.20
N ASN A 70 -3.39 5.50 -6.98
CA ASN A 70 -2.00 5.13 -7.24
C ASN A 70 -1.20 4.74 -6.00
N PHE A 71 -1.87 4.24 -4.95
CA PHE A 71 -1.19 3.63 -3.82
C PHE A 71 -0.65 2.25 -4.22
N VAL A 72 0.65 2.03 -3.99
CA VAL A 72 1.35 0.80 -4.34
C VAL A 72 2.00 0.19 -3.10
N VAL A 73 1.86 -1.13 -2.93
CA VAL A 73 2.52 -1.88 -1.86
C VAL A 73 3.34 -3.00 -2.50
N SER A 74 4.62 -3.06 -2.13
CA SER A 74 5.55 -4.12 -2.53
C SER A 74 5.84 -4.99 -1.31
N ASP A 75 5.04 -6.03 -1.12
CA ASP A 75 5.06 -6.92 0.05
C ASP A 75 5.07 -8.41 -0.33
N ASP A 76 5.29 -8.78 -1.60
CA ASP A 76 5.14 -10.14 -2.12
C ASP A 76 3.80 -10.80 -1.75
N TYR A 77 2.74 -9.98 -1.61
CA TYR A 77 1.41 -10.38 -1.14
C TYR A 77 1.40 -11.03 0.26
N GLN A 78 2.41 -10.71 1.07
CA GLN A 78 2.47 -11.07 2.48
C GLN A 78 1.82 -9.98 3.34
N PRO A 79 1.22 -10.32 4.50
CA PRO A 79 0.59 -9.36 5.39
C PRO A 79 1.64 -8.57 6.19
N LEU A 80 2.44 -7.77 5.49
CA LEU A 80 3.55 -6.99 6.07
C LEU A 80 3.18 -5.52 6.30
N LEU A 81 2.18 -4.99 5.58
CA LEU A 81 1.75 -3.61 5.77
C LEU A 81 0.54 -3.55 6.71
N HIS A 82 0.70 -2.75 7.77
CA HIS A 82 -0.37 -2.42 8.70
C HIS A 82 -0.56 -0.90 8.72
N LEU A 83 -1.76 -0.45 8.36
CA LEU A 83 -2.22 0.92 8.54
C LEU A 83 -3.20 0.92 9.71
N GLY A 84 -2.94 1.76 10.71
CA GLY A 84 -3.84 2.01 11.84
C GLY A 84 -5.15 2.68 11.43
N ASP A 85 -5.89 3.12 12.44
CA ASP A 85 -7.15 3.83 12.28
C ASP A 85 -6.93 5.30 11.85
N ARG A 86 -7.83 5.84 11.04
CA ARG A 86 -7.85 7.25 10.59
C ARG A 86 -6.57 7.68 9.86
N VAL A 87 -5.84 6.73 9.27
CA VAL A 87 -4.66 7.01 8.45
C VAL A 87 -5.07 7.61 7.10
N ALA A 88 -4.44 8.72 6.71
CA ALA A 88 -4.63 9.34 5.40
C ALA A 88 -3.43 9.06 4.49
N VAL A 89 -3.64 8.30 3.42
CA VAL A 89 -2.61 8.02 2.41
C VAL A 89 -2.87 8.88 1.18
N SER A 90 -1.93 9.76 0.85
CA SER A 90 -1.99 10.63 -0.33
C SER A 90 -1.82 9.86 -1.64
N PRO A 91 -2.19 10.47 -2.78
CA PRO A 91 -1.98 9.85 -4.09
C PRO A 91 -0.51 9.50 -4.33
N ASN A 92 -0.25 8.46 -5.13
CA ASN A 92 1.08 8.04 -5.58
C ASN A 92 2.06 7.59 -4.47
N VAL A 93 1.57 7.32 -3.26
CA VAL A 93 2.41 6.74 -2.21
C VAL A 93 2.78 5.30 -2.55
N THR A 94 4.05 4.94 -2.36
CA THR A 94 4.53 3.56 -2.49
C THR A 94 5.14 3.11 -1.17
N VAL A 95 4.76 1.93 -0.69
CA VAL A 95 5.35 1.30 0.50
C VAL A 95 6.05 0.01 0.09
N ILE A 96 7.33 -0.12 0.44
CA ILE A 96 8.16 -1.30 0.13
C ILE A 96 8.45 -2.04 1.42
N CYS A 97 7.82 -3.21 1.60
CA CYS A 97 8.04 -4.12 2.72
C CYS A 97 9.10 -5.18 2.39
N VAL A 98 9.24 -5.53 1.11
CA VAL A 98 10.22 -6.51 0.61
C VAL A 98 11.10 -5.88 -0.48
N SER A 99 12.42 -5.98 -0.32
CA SER A 99 13.42 -5.44 -1.24
C SER A 99 14.11 -6.51 -2.11
N ALA A 100 13.42 -7.63 -2.37
CA ALA A 100 13.97 -8.71 -3.18
C ALA A 100 14.25 -8.23 -4.62
N PRO A 101 15.40 -8.58 -5.21
CA PRO A 101 15.78 -8.17 -6.56
C PRO A 101 14.97 -8.87 -7.68
N ASN A 102 13.91 -9.60 -7.34
CA ASN A 102 13.09 -10.39 -8.26
C ASN A 102 13.94 -11.28 -9.18
N ASN A 103 13.66 -11.29 -10.48
CA ASN A 103 14.36 -12.07 -11.50
C ASN A 103 15.73 -11.49 -11.91
N SER A 104 16.25 -10.48 -11.20
CA SER A 104 17.55 -9.90 -11.53
C SER A 104 18.69 -10.86 -11.22
N ILE A 105 19.73 -10.84 -12.06
CA ILE A 105 20.99 -11.55 -11.80
C ILE A 105 21.63 -11.14 -10.46
N LEU A 106 21.29 -9.95 -9.95
CA LEU A 106 21.71 -9.48 -8.63
C LEU A 106 21.35 -10.48 -7.50
N ALA A 107 20.28 -11.26 -7.66
CA ALA A 107 19.87 -12.30 -6.72
C ALA A 107 20.93 -13.40 -6.54
N GLN A 108 21.85 -13.59 -7.49
CA GLN A 108 22.85 -14.66 -7.43
C GLN A 108 24.02 -14.31 -6.50
N TYR A 109 24.31 -13.01 -6.32
CA TYR A 109 25.44 -12.56 -5.51
C TYR A 109 25.15 -12.76 -4.01
N PRO A 110 26.01 -13.50 -3.27
CA PRO A 110 25.82 -13.74 -1.83
C PRO A 110 25.64 -12.46 -1.03
N TYR A 111 26.44 -11.42 -1.33
CA TYR A 111 26.34 -10.12 -0.66
C TYR A 111 24.93 -9.53 -0.73
N VAL A 112 24.29 -9.56 -1.90
CA VAL A 112 22.93 -9.02 -2.08
C VAL A 112 21.92 -9.83 -1.26
N ARG A 113 21.97 -11.16 -1.35
CA ARG A 113 21.03 -12.05 -0.63
C ARG A 113 21.14 -11.91 0.89
N GLU A 114 22.36 -11.82 1.40
CA GLU A 114 22.62 -11.83 2.85
C GLU A 114 22.44 -10.44 3.47
N HIS A 115 22.70 -9.36 2.71
CA HIS A 115 22.78 -8.01 3.29
C HIS A 115 21.71 -7.05 2.78
N LEU A 116 21.25 -7.18 1.53
CA LEU A 116 20.39 -6.19 0.87
C LEU A 116 18.94 -6.64 0.69
N VAL A 117 18.67 -7.94 0.66
CA VAL A 117 17.30 -8.47 0.69
C VAL A 117 16.77 -8.33 2.10
N LYS A 118 15.77 -7.47 2.27
CA LYS A 118 15.05 -7.22 3.51
C LYS A 118 13.58 -7.52 3.27
N SER A 119 12.97 -8.18 4.26
CA SER A 119 11.54 -8.35 4.38
C SER A 119 11.21 -8.04 5.83
N ALA A 120 10.37 -7.03 6.06
CA ALA A 120 9.97 -6.64 7.39
C ALA A 120 8.57 -6.01 7.38
N PRO A 121 7.82 -6.15 8.47
CA PRO A 121 6.58 -5.43 8.64
C PRO A 121 6.81 -3.90 8.61
N VAL A 122 5.91 -3.19 7.94
CA VAL A 122 5.78 -1.74 8.01
C VAL A 122 4.47 -1.44 8.72
N VAL A 123 4.57 -0.80 9.88
CA VAL A 123 3.42 -0.42 10.70
C VAL A 123 3.32 1.11 10.71
N ILE A 124 2.15 1.61 10.34
CA ILE A 124 1.80 3.03 10.38
C ILE A 124 0.71 3.18 11.44
N ASP A 125 1.02 3.94 12.48
CA ASP A 125 0.12 4.13 13.63
C ASP A 125 -1.13 4.94 13.25
N ASP A 126 -2.09 4.93 14.18
CA ASP A 126 -3.33 5.69 14.07
C ASP A 126 -3.08 7.19 13.82
N ASP A 127 -4.03 7.84 13.14
CA ASP A 127 -4.04 9.28 12.86
C ASP A 127 -2.83 9.81 12.04
N ALA A 128 -2.05 8.91 11.43
CA ALA A 128 -0.91 9.29 10.60
C ALA A 128 -1.32 9.77 9.19
N ILE A 129 -0.49 10.63 8.60
CA ILE A 129 -0.64 11.11 7.23
C ILE A 129 0.60 10.71 6.42
N LEU A 130 0.40 9.96 5.33
CA LEU A 130 1.44 9.64 4.36
C LEU A 130 1.30 10.55 3.14
N ASN A 131 2.21 11.51 3.00
CA ASN A 131 2.20 12.46 1.87
C ASN A 131 3.28 12.12 0.84
N CYS A 132 2.87 11.94 -0.41
CA CYS A 132 3.80 11.94 -1.54
C CYS A 132 3.99 13.40 -1.99
N THR A 133 5.04 14.05 -1.51
CA THR A 133 5.45 15.35 -2.06
C THR A 133 6.60 15.08 -3.03
N PRO A 134 6.48 15.40 -4.34
CA PRO A 134 7.67 15.55 -5.17
C PRO A 134 8.49 16.68 -4.56
N THR A 135 9.80 16.49 -4.42
CA THR A 135 10.76 17.26 -3.61
C THR A 135 10.93 18.78 -3.94
N LYS A 136 9.87 19.56 -4.23
CA LYS A 136 9.95 21.00 -4.59
C LYS A 136 8.72 21.85 -4.18
N LEU A 137 8.19 21.72 -2.96
CA LEU A 137 7.14 22.62 -2.45
C LEU A 137 7.32 22.94 -0.96
N LEU A 138 8.58 23.14 -0.53
CA LEU A 138 8.97 23.40 0.86
C LEU A 138 9.57 24.81 1.08
N GLU A 139 9.05 25.82 0.37
CA GLU A 139 9.34 27.24 0.66
C GLU A 139 8.11 28.04 1.12
N ALA A 140 6.93 27.42 1.31
CA ALA A 140 5.70 28.19 1.52
C ALA A 140 5.10 28.20 2.94
N PHE A 141 5.46 27.31 3.87
CA PHE A 141 4.78 27.27 5.18
C PHE A 141 5.69 26.78 6.32
N PRO A 142 6.32 27.67 7.12
CA PRO A 142 7.20 27.27 8.22
C PRO A 142 6.51 26.78 9.50
N ASP A 143 5.19 26.94 9.66
CA ASP A 143 4.54 26.82 10.98
C ASP A 143 3.56 25.65 11.17
N PHE A 144 3.44 24.70 10.24
CA PHE A 144 2.59 23.52 10.42
C PHE A 144 3.40 22.29 10.85
N MET A 145 3.61 22.19 12.15
CA MET A 145 4.20 21.03 12.84
C MET A 145 3.37 19.75 12.62
N SER A 146 4.08 18.62 12.51
CA SER A 146 3.64 17.22 12.34
C SER A 146 3.26 16.76 10.93
N PHE A 147 4.22 16.79 9.99
CA PHE A 147 4.16 15.96 8.77
C PHE A 147 5.35 15.01 8.74
N LEU A 148 5.08 13.71 8.83
CA LEU A 148 6.09 12.66 8.66
C LEU A 148 6.39 12.53 7.15
N PHE A 149 7.45 13.18 6.69
CA PHE A 149 7.93 13.08 5.31
C PHE A 149 8.69 11.77 5.11
N LEU A 150 8.24 10.94 4.18
CA LEU A 150 8.80 9.61 4.03
C LEU A 150 8.93 9.18 2.56
N ASN A 151 10.10 9.45 1.99
CA ASN A 151 10.67 8.58 0.97
C ASN A 151 11.48 7.50 1.70
N PHE A 152 10.84 6.39 2.10
CA PHE A 152 11.54 5.33 2.81
C PHE A 152 12.04 4.22 1.89
N VAL A 153 13.36 4.07 1.88
CA VAL A 153 14.03 2.77 1.86
C VAL A 153 14.32 2.46 3.35
N LEU A 154 13.43 1.72 4.02
CA LEU A 154 13.55 1.46 5.46
C LEU A 154 14.68 0.47 5.77
N ARG A 155 15.73 0.97 6.43
CA ARG A 155 16.57 0.21 7.35
C ARG A 155 15.75 0.00 8.63
N THR A 156 15.38 -1.23 8.96
CA THR A 156 14.72 -1.53 10.23
C THR A 156 15.67 -1.30 11.41
N ARG A 157 15.23 -0.54 12.42
CA ARG A 157 15.79 -0.60 13.77
C ARG A 157 14.70 -1.06 14.73
N THR A 158 15.00 -2.13 15.45
CA THR A 158 14.27 -2.59 16.62
C THR A 158 14.70 -1.78 17.85
N ASN A 159 13.74 -1.59 18.76
CA ASN A 159 13.81 -1.05 20.13
C ASN A 159 13.74 0.47 20.36
N ALA A 160 12.59 0.82 20.97
CA ALA A 160 12.35 1.55 22.22
C ALA A 160 13.09 2.88 22.47
N ASP A 161 12.27 3.89 22.78
CA ASP A 161 12.57 5.15 23.43
C ASP A 161 13.57 6.08 22.72
N ASN A 162 13.00 7.04 21.98
CA ASN A 162 13.21 8.48 22.19
C ASN A 162 12.68 9.27 21.01
N HIS A 163 12.02 10.41 21.30
CA HIS A 163 11.84 11.50 20.36
C HIS A 163 13.16 11.78 19.63
N ARG A 164 13.25 11.46 18.33
CA ARG A 164 14.24 12.02 17.40
C ARG A 164 13.89 11.66 15.96
N PHE A 165 13.75 12.73 15.19
CA PHE A 165 13.67 12.80 13.73
C PHE A 165 14.67 11.87 13.05
N CYS A 166 14.17 11.04 12.13
CA CYS A 166 15.01 10.27 11.21
C CYS A 166 15.15 11.08 9.92
N ASN A 167 16.12 11.99 9.88
CA ASN A 167 16.57 12.62 8.63
C ASN A 167 17.50 11.65 7.89
N CYS A 168 17.36 11.58 6.57
CA CYS A 168 18.39 11.05 5.68
C CYS A 168 19.67 11.88 5.79
#